data_AF-A0A2D5GI69-F1
#
_entry.id   AF-A0A2D5GI69-F1
#
_cell.length_a   1.000
_cell.length_b   1.000
_cell.length_c   1.000
_cell.angle_alpha   90.00
_cell.angle_beta   90.00
_cell.angle_gamma   90.00
#
_symmetry.space_group_name_H-M   'P 1'
#
loop_
_entity.id
_entity.type
_entity.pdbx_description
1 polymer ?
#
loop_
_entity_poly.entity_id
_entity_poly.type
_entity_poly.pdbx_seq_one_letter_code
_entity_poly.pdbx_strand_id
1 'polypeptide(L)'
;MCIAVLLSAIITSTTGMAGGLLMFAAMSIYIPLRPLVAIHGCVQVFNNGARSWYLRTFIKRRECACFSIGVIAGAAVTTLVISRYINEFWPILVLTLLIIYTLFKPKHLPQIKVSPNGFIWVGFVTGVFGILVGVVDTILGVFFMRDDMSKEEIIANKSVMQTVTHFTKFPAFTYLGFSFFDHWQLIAILSIAGVIGTKLGIWLLHKLNNACFFLLMRLALGIALIRMCMQLIQLS
;
A
#
# COMPACT_ATOMS: atom_id res chain seq x y z
N MET A 1 10.37 -5.52 14.01
CA MET A 1 9.59 -5.49 12.74
C MET A 1 8.22 -6.18 12.84
N CYS A 2 8.12 -7.43 13.33
CA CYS A 2 6.84 -8.16 13.41
C CYS A 2 5.73 -7.42 14.18
N ILE A 3 6.06 -6.83 15.35
CA ILE A 3 5.10 -6.03 16.14
C ILE A 3 4.56 -4.86 15.31
N ALA A 4 5.44 -4.14 14.61
CA ALA A 4 5.03 -3.03 13.76
C ALA A 4 4.13 -3.50 12.61
N VAL A 5 4.44 -4.63 11.97
CA VAL A 5 3.59 -5.25 10.95
C VAL A 5 2.22 -5.62 11.50
N LEU A 6 2.17 -6.27 12.67
CA LEU A 6 0.93 -6.68 13.32
C LEU A 6 0.06 -5.46 13.67
N LEU A 7 0.63 -4.43 14.32
CA LEU A 7 -0.09 -3.20 14.67
C LEU A 7 -0.57 -2.46 13.41
N SER A 8 0.27 -2.39 12.38
CA SER A 8 -0.07 -1.80 11.09
C SER A 8 -1.24 -2.52 10.40
N ALA A 9 -1.25 -3.85 10.48
CA ALA A 9 -2.32 -4.67 9.93
C ALA A 9 -3.63 -4.49 10.72
N ILE A 10 -3.58 -4.37 12.05
CA ILE A 10 -4.74 -4.02 12.89
C ILE A 10 -5.30 -2.65 12.45
N ILE A 11 -4.44 -1.64 12.31
CA ILE A 11 -4.86 -0.28 11.91
C ILE A 11 -5.51 -0.32 10.53
N THR A 12 -4.85 -0.88 9.52
CA THR A 12 -5.40 -0.93 8.16
C THR A 12 -6.76 -1.63 8.14
N SER A 13 -6.91 -2.69 8.93
CA SER A 13 -8.14 -3.48 8.97
C SER A 13 -9.27 -2.83 9.77
N THR A 14 -8.94 -1.92 10.70
CA THR A 14 -9.93 -1.19 11.50
C THR A 14 -10.31 0.17 10.89
N THR A 15 -9.43 0.81 10.13
CA THR A 15 -9.65 2.17 9.61
C THR A 15 -9.77 2.21 8.09
N GLY A 16 -9.31 1.17 7.38
CA GLY A 16 -9.16 1.19 5.93
C GLY A 16 -8.08 2.15 5.44
N MET A 17 -7.27 2.73 6.33
CA MET A 17 -6.33 3.80 5.99
C MET A 17 -4.94 3.55 6.56
N ALA A 18 -3.94 3.91 5.74
CA ALA A 18 -2.55 4.21 6.09
C ALA A 18 -1.71 3.18 6.86
N GLY A 19 -2.25 2.02 7.24
CA GLY A 19 -1.44 1.02 7.91
C GLY A 19 -0.47 0.28 6.97
N GLY A 20 -0.74 0.16 5.66
CA GLY A 20 0.28 -0.32 4.72
C GLY A 20 1.47 0.64 4.63
N LEU A 21 1.20 1.94 4.65
CA LEU A 21 2.24 2.96 4.70
C LEU A 21 3.02 2.97 6.02
N LEU A 22 2.34 2.78 7.17
CA LEU A 22 2.99 2.59 8.46
C LEU A 22 3.91 1.36 8.45
N MET A 23 3.42 0.25 7.88
CA MET A 23 4.21 -0.97 7.73
C MET A 23 5.44 -0.71 6.87
N PHE A 24 5.27 -0.05 5.72
CA PHE A 24 6.36 0.32 4.82
C PHE A 24 7.41 1.19 5.54
N ALA A 25 6.96 2.24 6.26
CA ALA A 25 7.83 3.12 7.03
C ALA A 25 8.63 2.35 8.10
N ALA A 26 7.96 1.48 8.86
CA ALA A 26 8.61 0.68 9.90
C ALA A 26 9.63 -0.33 9.34
N MET A 27 9.31 -0.96 8.20
CA MET A 27 10.24 -1.87 7.51
C MET A 27 11.42 -1.10 6.90
N SER A 28 11.19 0.14 6.45
CA SER A 28 12.22 0.96 5.80
C SER A 28 13.41 1.24 6.72
N ILE A 29 13.21 1.28 8.05
CA ILE A 29 14.30 1.47 9.02
C ILE A 29 15.40 0.41 8.85
N TYR A 30 15.03 -0.82 8.47
CA TYR A 30 15.94 -1.97 8.43
C TYR A 30 16.27 -2.45 7.01
N ILE A 31 15.47 -2.07 6.01
CA ILE A 31 15.56 -2.64 4.66
C ILE A 31 15.84 -1.51 3.64
N PRO A 32 16.81 -1.68 2.73
CA PRO A 32 17.01 -0.78 1.59
C PRO A 32 15.77 -0.70 0.70
N LEU A 33 15.60 0.40 -0.04
CA LEU A 33 14.33 0.69 -0.72
C LEU A 33 13.89 -0.39 -1.71
N ARG A 34 14.79 -0.88 -2.55
CA ARG A 34 14.44 -1.86 -3.59
C ARG A 34 13.98 -3.21 -3.00
N PRO A 35 14.73 -3.88 -2.09
CA PRO A 35 14.21 -5.04 -1.37
C PRO A 35 12.96 -4.75 -0.55
N LEU A 36 12.86 -3.56 0.05
CA LEU A 36 11.70 -3.16 0.83
C LEU A 36 10.42 -3.19 0.00
N VAL A 37 10.41 -2.60 -1.20
CA VAL A 37 9.23 -2.55 -2.06
C VAL A 37 8.74 -3.95 -2.45
N ALA A 38 9.68 -4.88 -2.72
CA ALA A 38 9.40 -6.26 -3.07
C ALA A 38 8.87 -7.07 -1.88
N ILE A 39 9.62 -7.11 -0.76
CA ILE A 39 9.26 -7.86 0.46
C ILE A 39 7.94 -7.34 1.02
N HIS A 40 7.77 -6.02 1.10
CA HIS A 40 6.51 -5.40 1.53
C HIS A 40 5.34 -5.82 0.63
N GLY A 41 5.57 -5.88 -0.69
CA GLY A 41 4.58 -6.37 -1.65
C GLY A 41 4.06 -7.76 -1.29
N CYS A 42 4.95 -8.72 -1.06
CA CYS A 42 4.56 -10.08 -0.68
C CYS A 42 3.74 -10.11 0.62
N VAL A 43 4.21 -9.44 1.68
CA VAL A 43 3.48 -9.37 2.96
C VAL A 43 2.09 -8.77 2.77
N GLN A 44 1.96 -7.75 1.92
CA GLN A 44 0.69 -7.11 1.63
C GLN A 44 -0.27 -7.95 0.80
N VAL A 45 0.22 -8.85 -0.06
CA VAL A 45 -0.65 -9.82 -0.75
C VAL A 45 -1.39 -10.67 0.28
N PHE A 46 -0.69 -11.19 1.30
CA PHE A 46 -1.31 -12.00 2.35
C PHE A 46 -2.24 -11.18 3.25
N ASN A 47 -1.82 -10.00 3.71
CA ASN A 47 -2.65 -9.14 4.57
C ASN A 47 -3.94 -8.68 3.88
N ASN A 48 -3.81 -8.11 2.69
CA ASN A 48 -4.96 -7.61 1.96
C ASN A 48 -5.79 -8.77 1.40
N GLY A 49 -5.18 -9.91 1.06
CA GLY A 49 -5.88 -11.14 0.70
C GLY A 49 -6.76 -11.66 1.84
N ALA A 50 -6.20 -11.78 3.04
CA ALA A 50 -6.95 -12.16 4.24
C ALA A 50 -8.10 -11.18 4.51
N ARG A 51 -7.84 -9.87 4.43
CA ARG A 51 -8.89 -8.85 4.63
C ARG A 51 -10.01 -8.93 3.59
N SER A 52 -9.64 -9.12 2.33
CA SER A 52 -10.58 -9.31 1.22
C SER A 52 -11.45 -10.55 1.43
N TRP A 53 -10.87 -11.64 1.94
CA TRP A 53 -11.60 -12.87 2.25
C TRP A 53 -12.63 -12.68 3.37
N TYR A 54 -12.23 -12.03 4.46
CA TYR A 54 -13.10 -11.77 5.60
C TYR A 54 -14.26 -10.83 5.26
N LEU A 55 -14.02 -9.81 4.40
CA LEU A 55 -15.03 -8.81 4.01
C LEU A 55 -15.61 -9.05 2.61
N ARG A 56 -15.55 -10.29 2.09
CA ARG A 56 -15.86 -10.59 0.69
C ARG A 56 -17.28 -10.22 0.22
N THR A 57 -18.22 -10.13 1.15
CA THR A 57 -19.62 -9.76 0.90
C THR A 57 -19.77 -8.28 0.52
N PHE A 58 -18.79 -7.43 0.86
CA PHE A 58 -18.80 -5.99 0.59
C PHE A 58 -18.01 -5.60 -0.68
N ILE A 59 -17.56 -6.59 -1.46
CA ILE A 59 -16.75 -6.35 -2.66
C ILE A 59 -17.63 -5.95 -3.84
N LYS A 60 -17.39 -4.74 -4.38
CA LYS A 60 -17.93 -4.25 -5.66
C LYS A 60 -17.10 -4.83 -6.80
N ARG A 61 -17.47 -6.04 -7.23
CA ARG A 61 -16.71 -6.84 -8.22
C ARG A 61 -16.39 -6.11 -9.52
N ARG A 62 -17.33 -5.31 -10.04
CA ARG A 62 -17.14 -4.58 -11.30
C ARG A 62 -16.03 -3.53 -11.21
N GLU A 63 -16.01 -2.76 -10.13
CA GLU A 63 -14.97 -1.75 -9.87
C GLU A 63 -13.61 -2.41 -9.69
N CYS A 64 -13.56 -3.50 -8.91
CA CYS A 64 -12.34 -4.27 -8.69
C CYS A 64 -11.80 -4.90 -10.00
N ALA A 65 -12.67 -5.43 -10.86
CA ALA A 65 -12.27 -5.99 -12.16
C ALA A 65 -11.71 -4.92 -13.10
N CYS A 66 -12.40 -3.78 -13.21
CA CYS A 66 -11.93 -2.64 -14.00
C CYS A 66 -10.57 -2.14 -13.49
N PHE A 67 -10.42 -1.97 -12.18
CA PHE A 67 -9.15 -1.63 -11.55
C PHE A 67 -8.05 -2.65 -11.87
N SER A 68 -8.36 -3.95 -11.80
CA SER A 68 -7.39 -5.03 -12.04
C SER A 68 -6.81 -5.00 -13.45
N ILE A 69 -7.64 -4.68 -14.46
CA ILE A 69 -7.17 -4.50 -15.83
C ILE A 69 -6.16 -3.35 -15.90
N GLY A 70 -6.54 -2.20 -15.33
CA GLY A 70 -5.69 -1.02 -15.29
C GLY A 70 -4.36 -1.27 -14.60
N VAL A 71 -4.37 -1.86 -13.40
CA VAL A 71 -3.17 -2.04 -12.59
C VAL A 71 -2.17 -3.01 -13.19
N ILE A 72 -2.65 -4.06 -13.88
CA ILE A 72 -1.80 -4.99 -14.61
C ILE A 72 -1.11 -4.25 -15.77
N ALA A 73 -1.86 -3.46 -16.54
CA ALA A 73 -1.30 -2.67 -17.64
C ALA A 73 -0.29 -1.63 -17.15
N GLY A 74 -0.61 -0.87 -16.09
CA GLY A 74 0.27 0.13 -15.51
C GLY A 74 1.55 -0.47 -14.94
N ALA A 75 1.44 -1.60 -14.23
CA ALA A 75 2.60 -2.31 -13.72
C ALA A 75 3.49 -2.84 -14.85
N ALA A 76 2.91 -3.41 -15.90
CA ALA A 76 3.66 -3.88 -17.07
C ALA A 76 4.40 -2.74 -17.79
N VAL A 77 3.74 -1.60 -18.01
CA VAL A 77 4.36 -0.41 -18.60
C VAL A 77 5.54 0.06 -17.75
N THR A 78 5.38 0.14 -16.43
CA THR A 78 6.48 0.56 -15.58
C THR A 78 7.63 -0.43 -15.60
N THR A 79 7.35 -1.72 -15.45
CA THR A 79 8.38 -2.76 -15.40
C THR A 79 9.15 -2.87 -16.70
N LEU A 80 8.47 -2.86 -17.84
CA LEU A 80 9.10 -3.12 -19.14
C LEU A 80 9.71 -1.87 -19.79
N VAL A 81 9.17 -0.69 -19.49
CA VAL A 81 9.58 0.56 -20.15
C VAL A 81 10.20 1.51 -19.14
N ILE A 82 9.42 2.03 -18.19
CA ILE A 82 9.82 3.15 -17.34
C ILE A 82 11.05 2.83 -16.47
N SER A 83 11.11 1.61 -15.93
CA SER A 83 12.20 1.16 -15.05
C SER A 83 13.59 1.24 -15.69
N ARG A 84 13.67 1.24 -17.03
CA ARG A 84 14.93 1.30 -17.79
C ARG A 84 15.50 2.72 -17.88
N TYR A 85 14.66 3.73 -17.69
CA TYR A 85 15.02 5.14 -17.90
C TYR A 85 15.03 5.97 -16.61
N ILE A 86 14.57 5.40 -15.50
CA ILE A 86 14.49 6.07 -14.21
C ILE A 86 15.62 5.61 -13.30
N ASN A 87 16.40 6.56 -12.79
CA ASN A 87 17.38 6.34 -11.73
C ASN A 87 16.72 6.33 -10.33
N GLU A 88 17.48 6.05 -9.28
CA GLU A 88 16.94 5.93 -7.91
C GLU A 88 16.38 7.24 -7.34
N PHE A 89 16.74 8.40 -7.91
CA PHE A 89 16.30 9.71 -7.43
C PHE A 89 14.79 9.91 -7.57
N TRP A 90 14.20 9.62 -8.74
CA TRP A 90 12.78 9.91 -8.98
C TRP A 90 11.81 9.10 -8.11
N PRO A 91 11.99 7.77 -7.91
CA PRO A 91 11.14 7.01 -7.01
C PRO A 91 11.22 7.52 -5.57
N ILE A 92 12.42 7.88 -5.09
CA ILE A 92 12.58 8.44 -3.74
C ILE A 92 11.90 9.82 -3.65
N LEU A 93 12.01 10.66 -4.68
CA LEU A 93 11.35 11.97 -4.71
C LEU A 93 9.83 11.83 -4.63
N VAL A 94 9.25 11.00 -5.49
CA VAL A 94 7.80 10.75 -5.50
C VAL A 94 7.34 10.16 -4.17
N LEU A 95 8.08 9.22 -3.59
CA LEU A 95 7.79 8.65 -2.28
C LEU A 95 7.80 9.74 -1.19
N THR A 96 8.80 10.61 -1.21
CA THR A 96 8.94 11.75 -0.29
C THR A 96 7.72 12.67 -0.39
N LEU A 97 7.33 13.06 -1.61
CA LEU A 97 6.17 13.90 -1.85
C LEU A 97 4.85 13.26 -1.39
N LEU A 98 4.69 11.94 -1.59
CA LEU A 98 3.52 11.21 -1.10
C LEU A 98 3.46 11.14 0.44
N ILE A 99 4.61 11.03 1.10
CA ILE A 99 4.70 11.09 2.57
C ILE A 99 4.31 12.48 3.06
N ILE A 100 4.87 13.54 2.46
CA ILE A 100 4.51 14.94 2.78
C ILE A 100 3.02 15.16 2.59
N TYR A 101 2.47 14.78 1.43
CA TYR A 101 1.04 14.86 1.17
C TYR A 101 0.22 14.14 2.25
N THR A 102 0.63 12.92 2.65
CA THR A 102 -0.10 12.16 3.67
C THR A 102 -0.06 12.83 5.04
N LEU A 103 1.07 13.47 5.41
CA LEU A 103 1.26 14.15 6.70
C LEU A 103 0.52 15.48 6.81
N PHE A 104 0.41 16.21 5.69
CA PHE A 104 -0.04 17.61 5.66
C PHE A 104 -1.31 17.84 4.85
N LYS A 105 -1.95 16.78 4.30
CA LYS A 105 -3.21 16.95 3.57
C LYS A 105 -4.28 17.62 4.45
N PRO A 106 -5.15 18.46 3.85
CA PRO A 106 -6.30 19.03 4.55
C PRO A 106 -7.20 17.95 5.16
N LYS A 107 -7.84 18.26 6.30
CA LYS A 107 -8.82 17.35 6.93
C LYS A 107 -10.02 17.07 6.02
N HIS A 108 -10.41 18.06 5.22
CA HIS A 108 -11.52 17.98 4.27
C HIS A 108 -10.96 18.02 2.86
N LEU A 109 -11.00 16.87 2.19
CA LEU A 109 -10.70 16.75 0.77
C LEU A 109 -12.01 16.58 0.00
N PRO A 110 -12.09 17.09 -1.24
CA PRO A 110 -13.24 16.84 -2.09
C PRO A 110 -13.39 15.34 -2.34
N GLN A 111 -14.63 14.87 -2.37
CA GLN A 111 -14.91 13.48 -2.70
C GLN A 111 -14.73 13.26 -4.20
N ILE A 112 -14.00 12.21 -4.57
CA ILE A 112 -13.83 11.81 -5.96
C ILE A 112 -14.67 10.56 -6.22
N LYS A 113 -15.79 10.73 -6.92
CA LYS A 113 -16.67 9.63 -7.31
C LYS A 113 -16.30 9.18 -8.73
N VAL A 114 -15.78 7.96 -8.84
CA VAL A 114 -15.36 7.37 -10.11
C VAL A 114 -16.39 6.34 -10.53
N SER A 115 -16.76 6.34 -11.82
CA SER A 115 -17.62 5.31 -12.39
C SER A 115 -16.90 3.95 -12.38
N PRO A 116 -17.63 2.82 -12.43
CA PRO A 116 -16.98 1.50 -12.42
C PRO A 116 -15.90 1.35 -13.51
N ASN A 117 -16.13 1.85 -14.71
CA ASN A 117 -15.15 1.79 -15.80
C ASN A 117 -13.98 2.76 -15.57
N GLY A 118 -14.21 3.89 -14.90
CA GLY A 118 -13.16 4.85 -14.56
C GLY A 118 -12.08 4.26 -13.64
N PHE A 119 -12.40 3.19 -12.89
CA PHE A 119 -11.40 2.47 -12.10
C PHE A 119 -10.28 1.84 -12.93
N ILE A 120 -10.44 1.66 -14.26
CA ILE A 120 -9.34 1.27 -15.15
C ILE A 120 -8.19 2.29 -15.05
N TRP A 121 -8.49 3.59 -15.08
CA TRP A 121 -7.47 4.64 -14.98
C TRP A 121 -6.87 4.73 -13.59
N VAL A 122 -7.70 4.57 -12.55
CA VAL A 122 -7.21 4.47 -11.16
C VAL A 122 -6.24 3.31 -11.02
N GLY A 123 -6.59 2.15 -11.58
CA GLY A 123 -5.74 0.97 -11.65
C GLY A 123 -4.43 1.25 -12.37
N PHE A 124 -4.49 1.83 -13.57
CA PHE A 124 -3.31 2.15 -14.37
C PHE A 124 -2.32 3.03 -13.61
N VAL A 125 -2.78 4.15 -13.08
CA VAL A 125 -1.95 5.06 -12.26
C VAL A 125 -1.38 4.33 -11.05
N THR A 126 -2.21 3.55 -10.36
CA THR A 126 -1.77 2.79 -9.18
C THR A 126 -0.73 1.71 -9.54
N GLY A 127 -0.84 1.08 -10.69
CA GLY A 127 0.14 0.11 -11.20
C GLY A 127 1.47 0.78 -11.54
N VAL A 128 1.40 1.95 -12.17
CA VAL A 128 2.60 2.72 -12.54
C VAL A 128 3.42 3.08 -11.31
N PHE A 129 2.78 3.72 -10.33
CA PHE A 129 3.44 4.13 -9.09
C PHE A 129 3.69 2.96 -8.14
N GLY A 130 2.87 1.90 -8.19
CA GLY A 130 3.00 0.73 -7.34
C GLY A 130 4.36 0.04 -7.49
N ILE A 131 4.86 -0.05 -8.73
CA ILE A 131 6.20 -0.59 -9.01
C ILE A 131 7.31 0.41 -8.63
N LEU A 132 7.14 1.71 -8.90
CA LEU A 132 8.16 2.73 -8.63
C LEU A 132 8.37 2.99 -7.13
N VAL A 133 7.31 3.36 -6.42
CA VAL A 133 7.40 3.90 -5.04
C VAL A 133 6.84 2.99 -3.98
N GLY A 134 6.08 1.97 -4.37
CA GLY A 134 5.56 0.95 -3.47
C GLY A 134 4.40 1.36 -2.57
N VAL A 135 3.98 2.64 -2.57
CA VAL A 135 2.92 3.19 -1.71
C VAL A 135 1.58 3.26 -2.44
N VAL A 136 0.89 2.13 -2.44
CA VAL A 136 -0.44 1.95 -3.06
C VAL A 136 -1.54 2.63 -2.25
N ASP A 137 -1.44 2.58 -0.92
CA ASP A 137 -2.45 3.05 0.03
C ASP A 137 -2.74 4.55 -0.10
N THR A 138 -1.72 5.37 -0.34
CA THR A 138 -1.86 6.83 -0.46
C THR A 138 -2.61 7.19 -1.73
N ILE A 139 -2.32 6.52 -2.84
CA ILE A 139 -2.96 6.74 -4.14
C ILE A 139 -4.44 6.34 -4.07
N LEU A 140 -4.71 5.11 -3.63
CA LEU A 140 -6.08 4.62 -3.47
C LEU A 140 -6.86 5.39 -2.40
N GLY A 141 -6.17 5.90 -1.37
CA GLY A 141 -6.79 6.63 -0.27
C GLY A 141 -7.68 7.80 -0.73
N VAL A 142 -7.29 8.50 -1.79
CA VAL A 142 -8.03 9.66 -2.31
C VAL A 142 -9.40 9.25 -2.89
N PHE A 143 -9.46 8.13 -3.60
CA PHE A 143 -10.68 7.64 -4.27
C PHE A 143 -11.69 6.99 -3.33
N PHE A 144 -11.29 6.75 -2.07
CA PHE A 144 -12.10 6.07 -1.07
C PHE A 144 -12.41 6.95 0.16
N MET A 145 -12.12 8.25 0.09
CA MET A 145 -12.70 9.25 1.00
C MET A 145 -14.09 9.64 0.47
N ARG A 146 -15.06 8.74 0.67
CA ARG A 146 -16.41 8.81 0.10
C ARG A 146 -17.47 8.55 1.17
N ASP A 147 -18.60 9.25 1.07
CA ASP A 147 -19.75 9.09 1.97
C ASP A 147 -20.77 8.06 1.49
N ASP A 148 -20.70 7.68 0.20
CA ASP A 148 -21.63 6.75 -0.45
C ASP A 148 -21.23 5.27 -0.31
N MET A 149 -20.22 4.97 0.52
CA MET A 149 -19.76 3.61 0.80
C MET A 149 -19.69 3.37 2.30
N SER A 150 -20.10 2.18 2.73
CA SER A 150 -19.88 1.74 4.10
C SER A 150 -18.38 1.59 4.39
N LYS A 151 -18.02 1.61 5.67
CA LYS A 151 -16.64 1.39 6.11
C LYS A 151 -16.10 0.04 5.62
N GLU A 152 -16.93 -1.00 5.69
CA GLU A 152 -16.63 -2.35 5.23
C GLU A 152 -16.43 -2.38 3.71
N GLU A 153 -17.27 -1.68 2.93
CA GLU A 153 -17.10 -1.56 1.49
C GLU A 153 -15.78 -0.87 1.13
N ILE A 154 -15.45 0.24 1.80
CA ILE A 154 -14.17 0.94 1.59
C ILE A 154 -13.00 -0.02 1.85
N ILE A 155 -13.02 -0.71 2.99
CA ILE A 155 -11.94 -1.61 3.39
C ILE A 155 -11.84 -2.81 2.45
N ALA A 156 -12.96 -3.44 2.09
CA ALA A 156 -13.00 -4.62 1.24
C ALA A 156 -12.49 -4.31 -0.17
N ASN A 157 -13.03 -3.26 -0.81
CA ASN A 157 -12.66 -2.92 -2.18
C ASN A 157 -11.20 -2.45 -2.29
N LYS A 158 -10.74 -1.61 -1.34
CA LYS A 158 -9.31 -1.25 -1.28
C LYS A 158 -8.44 -2.48 -1.10
N SER A 159 -8.82 -3.42 -0.24
CA SER A 159 -8.02 -4.63 -0.01
C SER A 159 -7.90 -5.47 -1.27
N VAL A 160 -8.97 -5.65 -2.05
CA VAL A 160 -8.89 -6.38 -3.33
C VAL A 160 -7.96 -5.66 -4.31
N MET A 161 -8.15 -4.34 -4.48
CA MET A 161 -7.33 -3.52 -5.37
C MET A 161 -5.85 -3.55 -4.96
N GLN A 162 -5.56 -3.46 -3.66
CA GLN A 162 -4.21 -3.56 -3.10
C GLN A 162 -3.63 -4.96 -3.29
N THR A 163 -4.38 -6.03 -3.06
CA THR A 163 -3.92 -7.41 -3.29
C THR A 163 -3.46 -7.56 -4.74
N VAL A 164 -4.28 -7.15 -5.71
CA VAL A 164 -3.89 -7.24 -7.13
C VAL A 164 -2.66 -6.38 -7.42
N THR A 165 -2.63 -5.14 -6.94
CA THR A 165 -1.47 -4.25 -7.12
C THR A 165 -0.18 -4.82 -6.52
N HIS A 166 -0.25 -5.43 -5.35
CA HIS A 166 0.92 -6.02 -4.72
C HIS A 166 1.33 -7.33 -5.37
N PHE A 167 0.37 -8.09 -5.90
CA PHE A 167 0.65 -9.31 -6.64
C PHE A 167 1.42 -9.04 -7.94
N THR A 168 1.14 -7.93 -8.65
CA THR A 168 1.91 -7.56 -9.85
C THR A 168 3.38 -7.27 -9.56
N LYS A 169 3.76 -6.95 -8.32
CA LYS A 169 5.16 -6.76 -7.92
C LYS A 169 5.96 -8.05 -8.00
N PHE A 170 5.35 -9.22 -7.80
CA PHE A 170 6.09 -10.48 -7.84
C PHE A 170 6.77 -10.71 -9.20
N PRO A 171 6.03 -10.81 -10.33
CA PRO A 171 6.67 -10.95 -11.63
C PRO A 171 7.54 -9.74 -12.00
N ALA A 172 7.13 -8.53 -11.62
CA ALA A 172 7.90 -7.32 -11.91
C ALA A 172 9.29 -7.32 -11.27
N PHE A 173 9.38 -7.61 -9.96
CA PHE A 173 10.65 -7.60 -9.25
C PHE A 173 11.50 -8.84 -9.56
N THR A 174 10.88 -9.99 -9.86
CA THR A 174 11.61 -11.14 -10.42
C THR A 174 12.25 -10.79 -11.77
N TYR A 175 11.51 -10.13 -12.67
CA TYR A 175 12.07 -9.65 -13.94
C TYR A 175 13.21 -8.64 -13.74
N LEU A 176 13.10 -7.77 -12.73
CA LEU A 176 14.16 -6.83 -12.34
C LEU A 176 15.29 -7.49 -11.52
N GLY A 177 15.35 -8.82 -11.41
CA GLY A 177 16.47 -9.54 -10.80
C GLY A 177 16.44 -9.66 -9.27
N PHE A 178 15.30 -9.42 -8.62
CA PHE A 178 15.16 -9.63 -7.18
C PHE A 178 14.85 -11.10 -6.86
N SER A 179 15.66 -11.73 -6.00
CA SER A 179 15.41 -13.08 -5.49
C SER A 179 14.51 -13.03 -4.26
N PHE A 180 13.24 -13.41 -4.42
CA PHE A 180 12.33 -13.60 -3.28
C PHE A 180 12.75 -14.77 -2.39
N PHE A 181 13.44 -15.76 -2.96
CA PHE A 181 13.90 -16.93 -2.23
C PHE A 181 14.90 -16.52 -1.13
N ASP A 182 15.80 -15.58 -1.40
CA ASP A 182 16.79 -15.11 -0.41
C ASP A 182 16.14 -14.46 0.82
N HIS A 183 14.86 -14.11 0.73
CA HIS A 183 14.10 -13.44 1.79
C HIS A 183 12.85 -14.22 2.23
N TRP A 184 12.70 -15.49 1.84
CA TRP A 184 11.46 -16.25 2.04
C TRP A 184 11.05 -16.35 3.53
N GLN A 185 12.04 -16.54 4.43
CA GLN A 185 11.81 -16.68 5.87
C GLN A 185 11.24 -15.38 6.45
N LEU A 186 11.83 -14.25 6.06
CA LEU A 186 11.39 -12.93 6.49
C LEU A 186 9.97 -12.65 5.97
N ILE A 187 9.72 -12.91 4.69
CA ILE A 187 8.39 -12.76 4.08
C ILE A 187 7.37 -13.60 4.83
N ALA A 188 7.66 -14.87 5.11
CA ALA A 188 6.76 -15.79 5.80
C ALA A 188 6.41 -15.29 7.21
N ILE A 189 7.42 -14.94 8.02
CA ILE A 189 7.24 -14.47 9.40
C ILE A 189 6.40 -13.18 9.43
N LEU A 190 6.72 -12.21 8.58
CA LEU A 190 5.98 -10.94 8.53
C LEU A 190 4.55 -11.14 7.99
N SER A 191 4.35 -12.04 7.03
CA SER A 191 3.03 -12.37 6.50
C SER A 191 2.14 -13.00 7.57
N ILE A 192 2.67 -13.93 8.37
CA ILE A 192 1.94 -14.54 9.50
C ILE A 192 1.56 -13.46 10.52
N ALA A 193 2.51 -12.62 10.94
CA ALA A 193 2.25 -11.54 11.89
C ALA A 193 1.17 -10.57 11.38
N GLY A 194 1.22 -10.24 10.09
CA GLY A 194 0.24 -9.38 9.45
C GLY A 194 -1.15 -10.01 9.34
N VAL A 195 -1.25 -11.30 8.99
CA VAL A 195 -2.53 -12.01 8.89
C VAL A 195 -3.20 -12.11 10.27
N ILE A 196 -2.42 -12.38 11.32
CA ILE A 196 -2.89 -12.34 12.71
C ILE A 196 -3.42 -10.94 13.04
N GLY A 197 -2.65 -9.90 12.74
CA GLY A 197 -3.08 -8.51 12.95
C GLY A 197 -4.33 -8.14 12.15
N THR A 198 -4.47 -8.67 10.93
CA THR A 198 -5.65 -8.46 10.08
C THR A 198 -6.89 -9.07 10.71
N LYS A 199 -6.81 -10.31 11.19
CA LYS A 199 -7.91 -10.99 11.89
C LYS A 199 -8.35 -10.20 13.13
N LEU A 200 -7.39 -9.78 13.96
CA LEU A 200 -7.67 -8.96 15.14
C LEU A 200 -8.29 -7.61 14.78
N GLY A 201 -7.77 -6.94 13.74
CA GLY A 201 -8.30 -5.65 13.31
C GLY A 201 -9.72 -5.72 12.77
N ILE A 202 -10.09 -6.79 12.06
CA ILE A 202 -11.48 -6.98 11.61
C ILE A 202 -12.42 -7.19 12.81
N TRP A 203 -11.99 -7.97 13.81
CA TRP A 203 -12.77 -8.13 15.04
C TRP A 203 -12.95 -6.79 15.80
N LEU A 204 -11.98 -5.88 15.70
CA LEU A 204 -12.00 -4.54 16.29
C LEU A 204 -12.67 -3.47 15.41
N LEU A 205 -13.09 -3.79 14.19
CA LEU A 205 -13.54 -2.82 13.18
C LEU A 205 -14.64 -1.87 13.69
N HIS A 206 -15.56 -2.39 14.50
CA HIS A 206 -16.70 -1.65 15.05
C HIS A 206 -16.46 -1.03 16.44
N LYS A 207 -15.29 -1.26 17.06
CA LYS A 207 -15.07 -1.00 18.49
C LYS A 207 -14.14 0.18 18.79
N LEU A 208 -13.59 0.82 17.76
CA LEU A 208 -12.40 1.65 17.93
C LEU A 208 -12.53 3.06 17.35
N ASN A 209 -12.27 4.06 18.21
CA ASN A 209 -11.95 5.43 17.83
C ASN A 209 -10.42 5.62 17.97
N ASN A 210 -9.73 5.93 16.86
CA ASN A 210 -8.31 5.58 16.70
C ASN A 210 -7.33 6.76 16.74
N ALA A 211 -7.51 7.70 17.67
CA ALA A 211 -6.64 8.88 17.81
C ALA A 211 -5.16 8.54 18.05
N CYS A 212 -4.86 7.59 18.95
CA CYS A 212 -3.49 7.14 19.24
C CYS A 212 -2.79 6.55 18.01
N PHE A 213 -3.53 5.81 17.17
CA PHE A 213 -2.99 5.21 15.96
C PHE A 213 -2.66 6.23 14.89
N PHE A 214 -3.48 7.28 14.74
CA PHE A 214 -3.15 8.40 13.86
C PHE A 214 -1.88 9.12 14.30
N LEU A 215 -1.65 9.25 15.61
CA LEU A 215 -0.40 9.80 16.13
C LEU A 215 0.81 8.93 15.76
N LEU A 216 0.76 7.62 16.03
CA LEU A 216 1.84 6.68 15.70
C LEU A 216 2.14 6.65 14.20
N MET A 217 1.10 6.69 13.36
CA MET A 217 1.24 6.81 11.91
C MET A 217 2.00 8.08 11.52
N ARG A 218 1.64 9.24 12.07
CA ARG A 218 2.32 10.51 11.79
C ARG A 218 3.79 10.49 12.23
N LEU A 219 4.10 9.90 13.38
CA LEU A 219 5.48 9.77 13.87
C LEU A 219 6.32 8.88 12.95
N ALA A 220 5.83 7.68 12.60
CA ALA A 220 6.54 6.78 11.70
C ALA A 220 6.76 7.39 10.31
N LEU A 221 5.76 8.11 9.80
CA LEU A 221 5.89 8.85 8.55
C LEU A 221 6.88 10.01 8.64
N GLY A 222 6.94 10.72 9.76
CA GLY A 222 7.95 11.75 10.00
C GLY A 222 9.38 11.17 9.97
N ILE A 223 9.58 10.01 10.61
CA ILE A 223 10.88 9.31 10.58
C ILE A 223 11.23 8.88 9.15
N ALA A 224 10.27 8.28 8.43
CA ALA A 224 10.47 7.88 7.03
C ALA A 224 10.78 9.10 6.15
N LEU A 225 10.11 10.23 6.36
CA LEU A 225 10.34 11.47 5.63
C LEU A 225 11.79 11.96 5.80
N ILE A 226 12.28 12.02 7.05
CA ILE A 226 13.67 12.41 7.33
C ILE A 226 14.64 11.48 6.59
N ARG A 227 14.41 10.17 6.64
CA ARG A 227 15.25 9.19 5.94
C ARG A 227 15.24 9.37 4.42
N MET A 228 14.08 9.59 3.81
CA MET A 228 13.99 9.80 2.36
C MET A 228 14.65 11.12 1.94
N CYS A 229 14.50 12.19 2.73
CA CYS A 229 15.20 13.46 2.47
C CYS A 229 16.72 13.29 2.53
N MET A 230 17.25 12.54 3.51
CA MET A 230 18.69 12.23 3.57
C MET A 230 19.16 11.44 2.34
N GLN A 231 18.36 10.48 1.87
CA GLN A 231 18.68 9.73 0.65
C GLN A 231 18.65 10.61 -0.61
N LEU A 232 17.73 11.57 -0.71
CA LEU A 232 17.72 12.51 -1.83
C LEU A 232 18.98 13.37 -1.89
N ILE A 233 19.45 13.87 -0.74
CA ILE A 233 20.67 14.68 -0.64
C ILE A 233 21.91 13.86 -1.07
N GLN A 234 21.93 12.55 -0.79
CA GLN A 234 23.03 11.68 -1.20
C GLN A 234 23.04 11.39 -2.71
N LEU A 235 21.91 11.55 -3.39
CA LEU A 235 21.73 11.26 -4.81
C LEU A 235 21.79 12.52 -5.71
N SER A 236 21.83 13.71 -5.11
CA SER A 236 21.94 15.02 -5.79
C SER A 236 23.38 15.48 -5.90
#